data_AF-A0A1A9AHG8-F1
#
_entry.id   AF-A0A1A9AHG8-F1
#
_cell.length_a   1.000
_cell.length_b   1.000
_cell.length_c   1.000
_cell.angle_alpha   90.00
_cell.angle_beta   90.00
_cell.angle_gamma   90.00
#
_symmetry.space_group_name_H-M   'P 1'
#
loop_
_entity.id
_entity.type
_entity.pdbx_description
1 polymer ?
#
loop_
_entity_poly.entity_id
_entity_poly.type
_entity_poly.pdbx_seq_one_letter_code
_entity_poly.pdbx_strand_id
1 'polypeptide(L)' 'MDLVHPNVSCNANYKNYLDNYVENYKSVYSNCKIEQKKDKHCEEFYEFFGVKKYGELPILSCVLEGTLRTIELL' A
#
# COMPACT_ATOMS: atom_id res chain seq x y z
N MET A 1 7.12 15.16 2.01
CA MET A 1 5.93 14.73 1.25
C MET A 1 5.00 14.15 2.29
N ASP A 2 4.11 14.99 2.82
CA ASP A 2 3.18 14.62 3.89
C ASP A 2 2.14 13.64 3.34
N LEU A 3 2.34 12.36 3.63
CA LEU A 3 1.46 11.25 3.25
C LEU A 3 0.18 11.17 4.11
N VAL A 4 -0.15 12.24 4.86
CA VAL A 4 -1.29 12.32 5.79
C VAL A 4 -2.43 13.13 5.17
N HIS A 5 -2.82 12.81 3.94
CA HIS A 5 -4.13 13.21 3.42
C HIS A 5 -5.01 11.96 3.33
N PRO A 6 -5.96 11.77 4.26
CA PRO A 6 -6.71 10.52 4.36
C PRO A 6 -7.60 10.21 3.14
N ASN A 7 -7.80 11.17 2.23
CA ASN A 7 -8.93 11.17 1.30
C ASN A 7 -8.54 11.61 -0.11
N VAL A 8 -7.41 11.15 -0.66
CA VAL A 8 -7.20 11.31 -2.10
C VAL A 8 -8.21 10.43 -2.82
N SER A 9 -9.10 11.05 -3.60
CA SER A 9 -10.04 10.31 -4.44
C SER A 9 -9.31 9.65 -5.61
N CYS A 10 -9.75 8.47 -6.01
CA CYS A 10 -9.19 7.74 -7.13
C CYS A 10 -10.28 7.02 -7.94
N ASN A 11 -10.05 6.85 -9.23
CA ASN A 11 -10.91 6.01 -10.06
C ASN A 11 -10.77 4.52 -9.71
N ALA A 12 -11.74 3.72 -10.15
CA ALA A 12 -11.81 2.28 -9.86
C ALA A 12 -10.58 1.49 -10.32
N ASN A 13 -10.01 1.85 -11.48
CA ASN A 13 -8.84 1.15 -12.01
C ASN A 13 -7.61 1.40 -11.13
N TYR A 14 -7.39 2.65 -10.73
CA TYR A 14 -6.29 3.00 -9.84
C TYR A 14 -6.48 2.39 -8.45
N LYS A 15 -7.72 2.39 -7.93
CA LYS A 15 -8.01 1.73 -6.66
C LYS A 15 -7.68 0.24 -6.69
N ASN A 16 -8.15 -0.48 -7.71
CA ASN A 16 -7.85 -1.90 -7.87
C ASN A 16 -6.34 -2.16 -8.01
N TYR A 17 -5.64 -1.32 -8.79
CA TYR A 17 -4.18 -1.40 -8.89
C TYR A 17 -3.50 -1.20 -7.53
N LEU A 18 -3.91 -0.17 -6.78
CA LEU A 18 -3.33 0.17 -5.49
C LEU A 18 -3.58 -0.91 -4.44
N ASP A 19 -4.82 -1.41 -4.35
CA ASP A 19 -5.19 -2.49 -3.43
C ASP A 19 -4.36 -3.76 -3.73
N ASN A 20 -4.23 -4.14 -5.00
CA ASN A 20 -3.39 -5.27 -5.40
C ASN A 20 -1.91 -5.05 -5.09
N TYR A 21 -1.39 -3.84 -5.32
CA TYR A 21 -0.01 -3.49 -4.99
C TYR A 21 0.24 -3.63 -3.47
N VAL A 22 -0.66 -3.10 -2.65
CA VAL A 22 -0.57 -3.14 -1.18
C VAL A 22 -0.64 -4.57 -0.65
N GLU A 23 -1.56 -5.39 -1.16
CA GLU A 23 -1.67 -6.80 -0.74
C GLU A 23 -0.44 -7.63 -1.14
N ASN A 24 0.08 -7.44 -2.35
CA ASN A 24 1.34 -8.07 -2.76
C ASN A 24 2.52 -7.63 -1.87
N TYR A 25 2.60 -6.34 -1.57
CA TYR A 25 3.61 -5.83 -0.65
C TYR A 25 3.54 -6.47 0.73
N LYS A 26 2.34 -6.55 1.34
CA LYS A 26 2.13 -7.20 2.64
C LYS A 26 2.55 -8.66 2.62
N SER A 27 2.25 -9.38 1.54
CA SER A 27 2.64 -10.78 1.38
C SER A 27 4.16 -10.96 1.37
N VAL A 28 4.88 -10.19 0.53
CA VAL A 28 6.35 -10.25 0.48
C VAL A 28 6.96 -9.79 1.80
N TYR A 29 6.43 -8.72 2.40
CA TYR A 29 6.86 -8.26 3.72
C TYR A 29 6.71 -9.35 4.78
N SER A 30 5.57 -10.03 4.85
CA SER A 30 5.34 -11.13 5.81
C SER A 30 6.34 -12.25 5.61
N ASN A 31 6.53 -12.70 4.37
CA ASN A 31 7.50 -13.75 4.02
C ASN A 31 8.93 -13.38 4.45
N CYS A 32 9.35 -12.15 4.20
CA CYS A 32 10.73 -11.74 4.43
C CYS A 32 10.98 -11.33 5.88
N LYS A 33 10.12 -10.53 6.50
CA LYS A 33 10.32 -9.96 7.84
C LYS A 33 9.75 -10.80 8.97
N ILE A 34 8.56 -11.37 8.78
CA ILE A 34 7.87 -12.13 9.83
C ILE A 34 8.36 -13.58 9.81
N GLU A 35 8.29 -14.23 8.65
CA GLU A 35 8.77 -15.62 8.48
C GLU A 35 10.30 -15.71 8.36
N GLN A 36 10.98 -14.58 8.16
CA GLN A 36 12.45 -14.49 8.08
C GLN A 36 13.06 -15.37 6.98
N LYS A 37 12.35 -15.51 5.84
CA LYS A 37 12.93 -16.14 4.65
C LYS A 37 14.14 -15.35 4.16
N LYS A 38 15.12 -16.08 3.61
CA LYS A 38 16.41 -15.55 3.16
C LYS A 38 16.67 -15.89 1.69
N ASP A 39 15.62 -16.01 0.90
CA ASP A 39 15.75 -16.19 -0.54
C ASP A 39 16.10 -14.85 -1.23
N LYS A 40 16.49 -14.93 -2.50
CA LYS A 40 16.89 -13.79 -3.31
C LYS A 40 15.79 -12.72 -3.41
N HIS A 41 14.51 -13.11 -3.36
CA HIS A 41 13.42 -12.13 -3.39
C HIS A 41 13.41 -11.26 -2.14
N CYS A 42 13.77 -11.82 -0.99
CA CYS A 42 13.90 -11.05 0.24
C CYS A 42 15.12 -10.12 0.23
N GLU A 43 16.23 -10.52 -0.40
CA GLU A 43 17.38 -9.64 -0.61
C GLU A 43 17.00 -8.43 -1.47
N GLU A 44 16.38 -8.68 -2.63
CA GLU A 44 15.89 -7.64 -3.54
C GLU A 44 14.83 -6.74 -2.86
N PHE A 45 13.92 -7.33 -2.08
CA PHE A 45 12.92 -6.58 -1.33
C PHE A 45 13.56 -5.62 -0.32
N TYR A 46 14.59 -6.06 0.40
CA TYR A 46 15.30 -5.21 1.36
C TYR A 46 16.11 -4.11 0.69
N GLU A 47 16.75 -4.40 -0.44
CA GLU A 47 17.49 -3.41 -1.22
C GLU A 47 16.55 -2.34 -1.77
N PHE A 48 15.40 -2.74 -2.33
CA PHE A 48 14.51 -1.82 -3.03
C PHE A 48 13.68 -0.93 -2.09
N PHE A 49 13.17 -1.49 -0.99
CA PHE A 49 12.28 -0.77 -0.09
C PHE A 49 13.01 -0.12 1.10
N GLY A 50 14.19 -0.64 1.46
CA GLY A 50 14.93 -0.20 2.64
C GLY A 50 14.14 -0.37 3.95
N VAL A 51 14.74 0.01 5.08
CA VAL A 51 14.13 -0.21 6.41
C VAL A 51 12.97 0.76 6.71
N LYS A 52 12.95 1.93 6.07
CA LYS A 52 12.03 3.02 6.42
C LYS A 52 10.62 2.87 5.82
N LYS A 53 10.48 2.20 4.67
CA LYS A 53 9.20 2.15 3.95
C LYS A 53 8.22 1.07 4.42
N TYR A 54 8.63 0.22 5.38
CA TYR A 54 7.82 -0.91 5.86
C TYR A 54 6.50 -0.49 6.50
N GLY A 55 6.46 0.64 7.20
CA GLY A 55 5.25 1.12 7.86
C GLY A 55 4.32 1.93 6.94
N GLU A 56 4.84 2.49 5.85
CA GLU A 56 4.13 3.47 5.02
C GLU A 56 3.34 2.82 3.89
N LEU A 57 3.92 1.81 3.24
CA LEU A 57 3.29 1.17 2.07
C LEU A 57 2.04 0.36 2.40
N PRO A 58 1.96 -0.39 3.52
CA PRO A 58 0.77 -1.18 3.86
C PRO A 58 -0.47 -0.34 4.16
N ILE A 59 -0.32 0.95 4.48
CA ILE A 59 -1.41 1.86 4.83
C ILE A 59 -1.86 2.73 3.65
N LEU A 60 -1.22 2.60 2.48
CA LEU A 60 -1.64 3.31 1.29
C LEU A 60 -3.07 2.89 0.91
N SER A 61 -3.91 3.88 0.71
CA SER A 61 -5.29 3.69 0.28
C SER A 61 -5.78 4.95 -0.43
N CYS A 62 -6.88 4.81 -1.16
CA CYS A 62 -7.58 5.93 -1.78
C CYS A 62 -9.09 5.69 -1.74
N VAL A 63 -9.85 6.78 -1.75
CA VAL A 63 -11.32 6.73 -1.73
C VAL A 63 -11.83 6.66 -3.15
N LEU A 64 -12.74 5.75 -3.44
CA LEU A 64 -13.31 5.66 -4.79
C LEU A 64 -14.05 6.97 -5.15
N GLU A 65 -13.74 7.51 -6.33
CA GLU A 65 -14.45 8.66 -6.88
C GLU A 65 -15.96 8.41 -6.91
N GLY A 66 -16.74 9.42 -6.55
CA GLY A 66 -18.20 9.31 -6.41
C GLY A 66 -18.68 8.85 -5.04
N THR A 67 -17.83 8.22 -4.22
CA THR A 67 -18.17 7.88 -2.82
C THR A 67 -18.12 9.10 -1.89
N LEU A 68 -17.19 10.05 -2.12
CA LEU A 68 -17.11 11.29 -1.34
C LEU A 68 -18.36 12.17 -1.48
N ARG A 69 -18.97 12.21 -2.68
CA ARG A 69 -20.22 12.95 -2.91
C ARG A 69 -21.37 12.43 -2.03
N THR A 70 -21.34 11.17 -1.61
CA THR A 70 -22.37 10.59 -0.74
C THR A 70 -22.20 11.05 0.72
N ILE A 71 -20.97 11.35 1.17
CA ILE A 71 -20.70 11.79 2.54
C ILE A 71 -21.02 13.28 2.73
N GLU A 72 -20.80 14.12 1.71
CA GLU A 72 -21.13 15.55 1.76
C GLU A 72 -22.64 15.85 1.66
N LEU A 73 -23.47 14.85 1.32
CA LEU A 73 -24.91 14.97 1.15
C LEU A 73 -25.74 14.38 2.32
N LEU A 74 -25.09 13.96 3.41
CA LEU A 74 -25.72 13.45 4.64
C LEU A 74 -25.42 14.39 5.82
#